data_AF-A0A3C1DCD6-F1
#
_entry.id   AF-A0A3C1DCD6-F1
#
_cell.length_a   1.000
_cell.length_b   1.000
_cell.length_c   1.000
_cell.angle_alpha   90.00
_cell.angle_beta   90.00
_cell.angle_gamma   90.00
#
_symmetry.space_group_name_H-M   'P 1'
#
loop_
_entity.id
_entity.type
_entity.pdbx_description
1 polymer ?
#
loop_
_entity_poly.entity_id
_entity_poly.type
_entity_poly.pdbx_seq_one_letter_code
_entity_poly.pdbx_strand_id
1 'polypeptide(L)' 'MDKKLKKIAIARYGSINLFAAACGMHPSTLSLIANGRLVPGEAQAKKIVEALGWQGGIADLLADED' A
#
# COMPACT_ATOMS: atom_id res chain seq x y z
N MET A 1 -12.43 10.15 1.12
CA MET A 1 -12.29 8.72 1.44
C MET A 1 -10.82 8.38 1.52
N ASP A 2 -10.36 7.85 2.65
CA ASP A 2 -9.03 7.23 2.73
C ASP A 2 -9.12 5.81 2.17
N LYS A 3 -8.29 5.51 1.18
CA LYS A 3 -8.19 4.18 0.56
C LYS A 3 -7.86 3.11 1.59
N LYS A 4 -8.39 1.90 1.39
CA LYS A 4 -8.16 0.73 2.23
C LYS A 4 -6.67 0.44 2.48
N LEU A 5 -5.84 0.49 1.44
CA LEU A 5 -4.39 0.33 1.55
C LEU A 5 -3.76 1.25 2.59
N LYS A 6 -4.15 2.53 2.61
CA LYS A 6 -3.60 3.52 3.55
C LYS A 6 -3.98 3.20 4.99
N LYS A 7 -5.23 2.81 5.24
CA LYS A 7 -5.71 2.42 6.57
C LYS A 7 -4.96 1.20 7.10
N ILE A 8 -4.88 0.14 6.30
CA ILE A 8 -4.20 -1.11 6.69
C ILE A 8 -2.71 -0.88 6.91
N ALA A 9 -2.06 -0.11 6.03
CA ALA A 9 -0.67 0.26 6.18
C ALA A 9 -0.38 0.98 7.50
N ILE A 10 -1.19 1.99 7.84
CA ILE A 10 -1.05 2.74 9.09
C ILE A 10 -1.35 1.85 10.30
N ALA A 11 -2.39 1.00 10.23
CA ALA A 11 -2.74 0.09 11.32
C ALA A 11 -1.61 -0.92 11.62
N ARG A 12 -0.90 -1.40 10.60
CA ARG A 12 0.15 -2.42 10.75
C ARG A 12 1.54 -1.85 11.04
N TYR A 13 1.87 -0.70 10.46
CA TYR A 13 3.21 -0.11 10.51
C TYR A 13 3.29 1.21 11.28
N GLY A 14 2.16 1.77 11.71
CA GLY A 14 2.07 3.06 12.40
C GLY A 14 2.18 4.28 11.48
N SER A 15 2.83 4.17 10.32
CA SER A 15 2.91 5.24 9.33
C SER A 15 3.20 4.74 7.91
N ILE A 16 2.91 5.57 6.91
CA ILE A 16 3.28 5.30 5.52
C ILE A 16 4.80 5.26 5.32
N ASN A 17 5.58 6.03 6.10
CA ASN A 17 7.04 6.03 5.98
C ASN A 17 7.64 4.68 6.41
N LEU A 18 7.17 4.14 7.54
CA LEU A 18 7.61 2.83 8.03
C LEU A 18 7.15 1.72 7.08
N PHE A 19 5.94 1.83 6.53
CA PHE A 19 5.47 0.89 5.53
C PHE A 19 6.29 0.94 4.22
N ALA A 20 6.67 2.13 3.77
CA ALA A 20 7.54 2.31 2.61
C ALA A 20 8.92 1.68 2.82
N ALA A 21 9.49 1.82 4.02
CA ALA A 21 10.73 1.15 4.39
C ALA A 21 10.58 -0.38 4.35
N ALA A 22 9.49 -0.94 4.89
CA ALA A 22 9.20 -2.38 4.85
C ALA A 22 9.04 -2.91 3.41
N CYS A 23 8.46 -2.10 2.52
CA CYS A 23 8.32 -2.42 1.10
C CYS A 23 9.60 -2.21 0.29
N GLY A 24 10.64 -1.60 0.86
CA GLY A 24 11.83 -1.16 0.11
C GLY A 24 11.48 -0.17 -1.01
N MET A 25 10.60 0.79 -0.72
CA MET A 25 10.13 1.83 -1.65
C MET A 25 10.34 3.23 -1.08
N HIS A 26 10.41 4.22 -1.97
CA HIS A 26 10.42 5.62 -1.55
C HIS A 26 9.05 6.01 -0.96
N PRO A 27 9.00 6.76 0.17
CA PRO A 27 7.73 7.13 0.81
C PRO A 27 6.75 7.87 -0.11
N SER A 28 7.25 8.75 -0.98
CA SER A 28 6.41 9.46 -1.94
C SER A 28 5.73 8.52 -2.93
N THR A 29 6.44 7.51 -3.44
CA THR A 29 5.87 6.51 -4.35
C THR A 29 4.75 5.75 -3.68
N LEU A 30 4.99 5.28 -2.46
CA LEU A 30 4.01 4.50 -1.73
C LEU A 30 2.82 5.35 -1.28
N SER A 31 3.04 6.62 -0.93
CA SER A 31 1.96 7.58 -0.68
C SER A 31 1.09 7.81 -1.91
N LEU A 32 1.67 7.96 -3.11
CA LEU A 32 0.90 8.10 -4.35
C LEU A 32 0.06 6.84 -4.62
N ILE A 33 0.62 5.65 -4.44
CA ILE A 33 -0.09 4.38 -4.58
C ILE A 33 -1.22 4.26 -3.55
N ALA A 34 -0.93 4.52 -2.28
CA ALA A 34 -1.89 4.44 -1.19
C ALA A 34 -3.04 5.44 -1.33
N ASN A 35 -2.84 6.56 -2.02
CA ASN A 35 -3.91 7.50 -2.34
C ASN A 35 -4.55 7.25 -3.73
N GLY A 36 -4.19 6.16 -4.41
CA GLY A 36 -4.72 5.80 -5.73
C GLY A 36 -4.29 6.72 -6.89
N ARG A 37 -3.27 7.56 -6.68
CA ARG A 37 -2.74 8.48 -7.70
C ARG A 37 -1.68 7.83 -8.59
N LEU A 38 -1.19 6.66 -8.22
CA LEU A 38 -0.23 5.87 -8.98
C LEU A 38 -0.64 4.41 -8.93
N VAL A 39 -0.73 3.77 -10.09
CA VAL A 39 -0.92 2.32 -10.19
C VAL A 39 0.45 1.67 -10.03
N PRO A 40 0.65 0.76 -9.04
CA PRO A 40 1.92 0.08 -8.86
C PRO A 40 2.16 -0.90 -9.99
N GLY A 41 3.42 -1.01 -10.43
CA GLY A 41 3.85 -2.11 -11.30
C GLY A 41 3.84 -3.45 -10.56
N GLU A 42 3.93 -4.56 -11.29
CA GLU A 42 3.84 -5.92 -10.71
C GLU A 42 4.81 -6.17 -9.55
N ALA A 43 6.09 -5.79 -9.71
CA ALA A 43 7.09 -5.94 -8.65
C ALA A 43 6.77 -5.11 -7.39
N GLN A 44 6.16 -3.93 -7.57
CA GLN A 44 5.73 -3.10 -6.45
C GLN A 44 4.49 -3.68 -5.77
N ALA A 45 3.53 -4.14 -6.56
CA ALA A 45 2.33 -4.81 -6.07
C ALA A 45 2.69 -6.03 -5.20
N LYS A 46 3.62 -6.87 -5.67
CA LYS A 46 4.10 -8.03 -4.93
C LYS A 46 4.69 -7.64 -3.58
N LYS A 47 5.61 -6.65 -3.55
CA LYS A 47 6.21 -6.14 -2.31
C LYS A 47 5.17 -5.61 -1.32
N ILE A 48 4.15 -4.89 -1.80
CA ILE A 48 3.07 -4.35 -0.96
C ILE A 48 2.25 -5.47 -0.34
N VAL A 49 1.83 -6.46 -1.15
CA VAL A 49 1.04 -7.61 -0.70
C VAL A 49 1.83 -8.45 0.31
N GLU A 50 3.10 -8.73 0.03
CA GLU A 50 4.01 -9.47 0.92
C GLU A 50 4.23 -8.74 2.23
N ALA A 51 4.51 -7.42 2.20
CA ALA A 51 4.69 -6.63 3.42
C ALA A 51 3.42 -6.59 4.29
N LEU A 52 2.24 -6.60 3.67
CA LEU A 52 0.99 -6.64 4.42
C LEU A 52 0.60 -8.05 4.88
N GLY A 53 1.26 -9.09 4.37
CA GLY A 53 0.81 -10.48 4.54
C GLY A 53 -0.59 -10.70 3.97
N TRP A 54 -0.95 -9.95 2.92
CA TRP A 54 -2.28 -9.95 2.34
C TRP A 54 -2.47 -11.18 1.45
N GLN A 55 -3.60 -11.88 1.58
CA GLN A 55 -3.88 -13.08 0.80
C GLN A 55 -4.58 -12.80 -0.55
N GLY A 56 -5.14 -11.59 -0.71
CA GLY A 56 -5.75 -11.15 -1.97
C GLY A 56 -4.76 -10.43 -2.89
N GLY A 57 -5.29 -9.84 -3.97
CA GLY A 57 -4.50 -9.05 -4.89
C GLY A 57 -4.29 -7.61 -4.41
N ILE A 58 -3.37 -6.89 -5.05
CA ILE A 58 -3.19 -5.44 -4.83
C ILE A 58 -4.46 -4.66 -5.21
N ALA A 59 -5.24 -5.15 -6.16
CA ALA A 59 -6.50 -4.53 -6.57
C ALA A 59 -7.49 -4.42 -5.40
N ASP A 60 -7.57 -5.45 -4.55
CA ASP A 60 -8.45 -5.48 -3.37
C ASP A 60 -8.05 -4.46 -2.30
N LEU A 61 -6.77 -4.07 -2.29
CA LEU A 61 -6.21 -3.07 -1.39
C LEU A 61 -6.38 -1.64 -1.94
N LEU A 62 -6.40 -1.49 -3.27
CA LEU A 62 -6.55 -0.20 -3.96
C LEU A 62 -8.01 0.19 -4.23
N ALA A 63 -8.93 -0.76 -4.09
CA ALA A 63 -10.37 -0.51 -4.09
C ALA A 63 -10.73 0.51 -3.00
N ASP A 64 -11.65 1.41 -3.32
CA ASP A 64 -12.24 2.29 -2.32
C ASP A 64 -13.19 1.47 -1.43
N GLU A 65 -13.21 1.79 -0.14
CA GLU A 65 -14.28 1.34 0.75
C GLU A 65 -15.33 2.45 0.75
N ASP A 66 -16.51 2.16 0.21
CA ASP A 66 -17.70 3.02 0.31
C ASP A 66 -18.07 3.34 1.77
#